data_AF-A0A268EFB2-F1
#
_entry.id   AF-A0A268EFB2-F1
#
_cell.length_a   1.000
_cell.length_b   1.000
_cell.length_c   1.000
_cell.angle_alpha   90.00
_cell.angle_beta   90.00
_cell.angle_gamma   90.00
#
_symmetry.space_group_name_H-M   'P 1'
#
loop_
_entity.id
_entity.type
_entity.pdbx_description
1 polymer ?
#
loop_
_entity_poly.entity_id
_entity_poly.type
_entity_poly.pdbx_seq_one_letter_code
_entity_poly.pdbx_strand_id
1 'polypeptide(L)'
;MPTYIIFDLEFMVVRKHQHLADIIEIGAIKMTEQEGTLVMTDVFHSYVKPSRQYKLTPETTPFTGITQDQVDQAPSFPEALKAFQEWIGEAPYYLCAWGMDDKYQFIQHCRYHQISLDWLQNYNDLQLAFTRLYQSDHRQRIGLKRALDLMQLPFIGEPHRATDDAYNTAKIFLSIFPKIQLVTNNAAEDQLYVSEMVYSTGSEENHPFSKLAEMLGMAQ
;
A
#
# COMPACT_ATOMS: atom_id res chain seq x y z
N MET A 1 16.72 7.03 -16.73
CA MET A 1 15.26 6.94 -16.91
C MET A 1 14.65 6.50 -15.59
N PRO A 2 13.42 6.90 -15.27
CA PRO A 2 12.80 6.45 -14.04
C PRO A 2 12.51 4.94 -14.07
N THR A 3 12.41 4.34 -12.90
CA THR A 3 11.90 2.97 -12.75
C THR A 3 10.44 3.01 -12.28
N TYR A 4 9.67 1.98 -12.60
CA TYR A 4 8.28 1.85 -12.16
C TYR A 4 8.18 0.60 -11.31
N ILE A 5 7.73 0.77 -10.08
CA ILE A 5 7.62 -0.28 -9.08
C ILE A 5 6.15 -0.57 -8.89
N ILE A 6 5.70 -1.66 -9.50
CA ILE A 6 4.32 -2.12 -9.35
C ILE A 6 4.30 -3.07 -8.17
N PHE A 7 3.59 -2.73 -7.11
CA PHE A 7 3.60 -3.53 -5.89
C PHE A 7 2.20 -3.77 -5.35
N ASP A 8 2.12 -4.79 -4.51
CA ASP A 8 0.94 -5.20 -3.78
C ASP A 8 1.38 -5.71 -2.41
N LEU A 9 0.47 -5.64 -1.43
CA LEU A 9 0.73 -6.06 -0.06
C LEU A 9 -0.39 -6.99 0.40
N GLU A 10 0.00 -8.06 1.09
CA GLU A 10 -0.96 -8.83 1.88
C GLU A 10 -0.92 -8.41 3.35
N PHE A 11 -2.10 -8.40 3.96
CA PHE A 11 -2.28 -8.02 5.35
C PHE A 11 -2.99 -9.12 6.14
N MET A 12 -2.77 -9.13 7.45
CA MET A 12 -3.57 -9.96 8.34
C MET A 12 -5.06 -9.56 8.27
N VAL A 13 -5.95 -10.53 8.11
CA VAL A 13 -7.40 -10.25 8.10
C VAL A 13 -7.88 -9.96 9.52
N VAL A 14 -8.29 -8.71 9.78
CA VAL A 14 -8.78 -8.26 11.09
C VAL A 14 -10.29 -7.98 11.07
N ARG A 15 -11.04 -8.56 12.02
CA ARG A 15 -12.51 -8.41 12.09
C ARG A 15 -12.98 -7.07 12.68
N LYS A 16 -12.13 -6.37 13.42
CA LYS A 16 -12.46 -5.08 14.04
C LYS A 16 -11.68 -3.97 13.35
N HIS A 17 -12.40 -3.04 12.72
CA HIS A 17 -11.87 -1.86 12.03
C HIS A 17 -10.94 -0.96 12.85
N GLN A 18 -10.86 -1.15 14.18
CA GLN A 18 -9.98 -0.39 15.07
C GLN A 18 -8.54 -0.93 15.12
N HIS A 19 -8.29 -2.15 14.64
CA HIS A 19 -6.95 -2.71 14.61
C HIS A 19 -6.33 -2.51 13.24
N LEU A 20 -5.16 -1.89 13.23
CA LEU A 20 -4.33 -1.80 12.05
C LEU A 20 -3.85 -3.21 11.69
N ALA A 21 -4.17 -3.64 10.48
CA ALA A 21 -3.85 -4.96 9.98
C ALA A 21 -2.35 -5.03 9.64
N ASP A 22 -1.59 -5.94 10.28
CA ASP A 22 -0.15 -6.07 10.05
C ASP A 22 0.13 -6.52 8.61
N ILE A 23 1.12 -5.90 7.95
CA ILE A 23 1.64 -6.36 6.65
C ILE A 23 2.32 -7.71 6.86
N ILE A 24 2.02 -8.68 6.00
CA ILE A 24 2.55 -10.05 6.06
C ILE A 24 3.22 -10.53 4.77
N GLU A 25 3.03 -9.83 3.65
CA GLU A 25 3.74 -10.08 2.39
C GLU A 25 3.95 -8.77 1.65
N ILE A 26 5.09 -8.62 0.99
CA ILE A 26 5.41 -7.56 0.04
C ILE A 26 5.77 -8.24 -1.28
N GLY A 27 5.01 -7.97 -2.32
CA GLY A 27 5.30 -8.41 -3.69
C GLY A 27 5.44 -7.22 -4.61
N ALA A 28 6.46 -7.22 -5.47
CA ALA A 28 6.61 -6.15 -6.46
C ALA A 28 7.30 -6.59 -7.75
N ILE A 29 6.97 -5.89 -8.82
CA ILE A 29 7.59 -6.00 -10.15
C ILE A 29 8.26 -4.67 -10.47
N LYS A 30 9.54 -4.74 -10.80
CA LYS A 30 10.30 -3.60 -11.32
C LYS A 30 10.14 -3.54 -12.82
N MET A 31 9.91 -2.35 -13.34
CA MET A 31 9.81 -2.11 -14.76
C MET A 31 10.69 -0.95 -15.17
N THR A 32 11.38 -1.10 -16.29
CA THR A 32 12.24 -0.06 -16.86
C THR A 32 12.08 0.00 -18.36
N GLU A 33 12.33 1.16 -18.94
CA GLU A 33 12.34 1.30 -20.39
C GLU A 33 13.64 0.71 -20.97
N GLN A 34 13.49 -0.18 -21.96
CA GLN A 34 14.55 -0.76 -22.76
C GLN A 34 14.17 -0.62 -24.24
N GLU A 35 15.05 -0.01 -25.03
CA GLU A 35 14.82 0.19 -26.48
C GLU A 35 13.47 0.88 -26.81
N GLY A 36 13.06 1.84 -25.98
CA GLY A 36 11.79 2.56 -26.15
C GLY A 36 10.55 1.80 -25.70
N THR A 37 10.71 0.62 -25.09
CA THR A 37 9.61 -0.21 -24.59
C THR A 37 9.75 -0.44 -23.09
N LEU A 38 8.65 -0.28 -22.36
CA LEU A 38 8.61 -0.63 -20.95
C LEU A 38 8.60 -2.16 -20.79
N VAL A 39 9.55 -2.70 -20.02
CA VAL A 39 9.66 -4.15 -19.77
C VAL A 39 9.78 -4.43 -18.27
N MET A 40 9.27 -5.58 -17.84
CA MET A 40 9.47 -6.08 -16.47
C MET A 40 10.91 -6.62 -16.36
N THR A 41 11.68 -6.13 -15.40
CA THR A 41 13.11 -6.42 -15.30
C THR A 41 13.52 -7.17 -14.05
N ASP A 42 12.69 -7.13 -13.01
CA ASP A 42 13.05 -7.70 -11.72
C ASP A 42 11.79 -7.96 -10.88
N VAL A 43 11.91 -8.84 -9.88
CA VAL A 43 10.83 -9.20 -8.96
C VAL A 43 11.34 -9.13 -7.53
N PHE A 44 10.57 -8.49 -6.65
CA PHE A 44 10.78 -8.52 -5.22
C PHE A 44 9.68 -9.34 -4.55
N HIS A 45 10.08 -10.12 -3.56
CA HIS A 45 9.18 -10.85 -2.68
C HIS A 45 9.78 -10.91 -1.28
N SER A 46 8.98 -10.59 -0.27
CA SER A 46 9.30 -10.87 1.13
C SER A 46 8.03 -11.16 1.90
N TYR A 47 8.02 -12.24 2.67
CA TYR A 47 7.12 -12.33 3.81
C TYR A 47 7.54 -11.31 4.87
N VAL A 48 6.61 -10.95 5.74
CA VAL A 48 6.84 -10.01 6.84
C VAL A 48 6.31 -10.59 8.13
N LYS A 49 7.13 -10.56 9.16
CA LYS A 49 6.73 -10.98 10.51
C LYS A 49 5.85 -9.91 11.15
N PRO A 50 4.61 -10.25 11.56
CA PRO A 50 3.71 -9.32 12.25
C PRO A 50 4.35 -8.75 13.52
N SER A 51 4.17 -7.44 13.74
CA SER A 51 4.76 -6.72 14.87
C SER A 51 3.79 -6.56 16.05
N ARG A 52 2.47 -6.57 15.79
CA ARG A 52 1.43 -6.33 16.80
C ARG A 52 0.70 -7.60 17.16
N GLN A 53 0.37 -8.41 16.15
CA GLN A 53 -0.34 -9.66 16.33
C GLN A 53 0.46 -10.81 15.75
N TYR A 54 1.28 -11.45 16.58
CA TYR A 54 2.20 -12.51 16.13
C TYR A 54 1.50 -13.76 15.55
N LYS A 55 0.22 -13.99 15.85
CA LYS A 55 -0.54 -15.13 15.31
C LYS A 55 -1.52 -14.66 14.24
N LEU A 56 -1.42 -15.27 13.06
CA LEU A 56 -2.35 -15.08 11.96
C LEU A 56 -3.77 -15.40 12.44
N THR A 57 -4.74 -14.63 11.97
CA THR A 57 -6.15 -14.91 12.26
C THR A 57 -6.61 -16.15 11.48
N PRO A 58 -7.66 -16.86 11.96
CA PRO A 58 -8.21 -18.02 11.25
C PRO A 58 -8.64 -17.73 9.82
N GLU A 59 -8.94 -16.47 9.48
CA GLU A 59 -9.33 -16.03 8.14
C GLU A 59 -8.14 -15.70 7.24
N THR A 60 -6.96 -15.39 7.79
CA THR A 60 -5.82 -14.92 7.00
C THR A 60 -5.30 -16.01 6.07
N THR A 61 -4.94 -17.18 6.61
CA THR A 61 -4.35 -18.26 5.80
C THR A 61 -5.30 -18.78 4.71
N PRO A 62 -6.61 -18.98 4.94
CA PRO A 62 -7.53 -19.34 3.86
C PRO A 62 -7.68 -18.27 2.79
N PHE A 63 -7.46 -17.00 3.13
CA PHE A 63 -7.61 -15.88 2.20
C PHE A 63 -6.36 -15.66 1.34
N THR A 64 -5.17 -15.68 1.96
CA THR A 64 -3.88 -15.35 1.31
C THR A 64 -3.02 -16.57 1.00
N GLY A 65 -3.35 -17.75 1.54
CA GLY A 65 -2.48 -18.93 1.48
C GLY A 65 -1.23 -18.83 2.38
N ILE A 66 -0.99 -17.71 3.06
CA ILE A 66 0.19 -17.50 3.89
C ILE A 66 0.02 -18.24 5.23
N THR A 67 1.02 -19.06 5.55
CA THR A 67 1.05 -19.90 6.75
C THR A 67 1.75 -19.20 7.92
N GLN A 68 1.46 -19.66 9.14
CA GLN A 68 2.10 -19.16 10.34
C GLN A 68 3.63 -19.38 10.31
N ASP A 69 4.09 -20.52 9.80
CA ASP A 69 5.52 -20.84 9.74
C ASP A 69 6.29 -19.89 8.81
N GLN A 70 5.67 -19.47 7.69
CA GLN A 70 6.25 -18.50 6.77
C GLN A 70 6.47 -17.14 7.45
N VAL A 71 5.47 -16.63 8.19
CA VAL A 71 5.60 -15.34 8.87
C VAL A 71 6.45 -15.42 10.14
N ASP A 72 6.51 -16.57 10.81
CA ASP A 72 7.33 -16.74 12.02
C ASP A 72 8.84 -16.69 11.69
N GLN A 73 9.22 -17.17 10.49
CA GLN A 73 10.59 -17.18 9.95
C GLN A 73 10.92 -15.94 9.10
N ALA A 74 9.93 -15.08 8.82
CA ALA A 74 10.11 -13.90 8.00
C ALA A 74 10.93 -12.80 8.72
N PRO A 75 11.57 -11.90 7.96
CA PRO A 75 12.14 -10.67 8.51
C PRO A 75 11.06 -9.80 9.17
N SER A 76 11.46 -8.98 10.13
CA SER A 76 10.58 -7.94 10.67
C SER A 76 10.22 -6.90 9.61
N PHE A 77 9.14 -6.14 9.82
CA PHE A 77 8.74 -5.08 8.89
C PHE A 77 9.88 -4.10 8.56
N PRO A 78 10.67 -3.56 9.51
CA PRO A 78 11.79 -2.68 9.19
C PRO A 78 12.86 -3.34 8.30
N GLU A 79 13.14 -4.62 8.51
CA GLU A 79 14.13 -5.38 7.72
C GLU A 79 13.62 -5.65 6.30
N ALA A 80 12.36 -6.08 6.16
CA ALA A 80 11.71 -6.31 4.87
C ALA A 80 11.61 -5.02 4.06
N LEU A 81 11.23 -3.91 4.71
CA LEU A 81 11.15 -2.60 4.07
C LEU A 81 12.53 -2.10 3.64
N LYS A 82 13.57 -2.29 4.46
CA LYS A 82 14.94 -1.93 4.08
C LYS A 82 15.38 -2.71 2.84
N ALA A 83 15.16 -4.03 2.81
CA ALA A 83 15.46 -4.85 1.63
C ALA A 83 14.67 -4.39 0.40
N PHE A 84 13.41 -3.98 0.58
CA PHE A 84 12.58 -3.44 -0.50
C PHE A 84 13.14 -2.12 -1.05
N GLN A 85 13.55 -1.18 -0.17
CA GLN A 85 14.16 0.09 -0.57
C GLN A 85 15.50 -0.12 -1.29
N GLU A 86 16.35 -1.01 -0.77
CA GLU A 86 17.62 -1.38 -1.42
C GLU A 86 17.38 -1.99 -2.80
N TRP A 87 16.34 -2.81 -2.93
CA TRP A 87 15.95 -3.39 -4.22
C TRP A 87 15.38 -2.35 -5.20
N ILE A 88 14.61 -1.35 -4.74
CA ILE A 88 14.15 -0.23 -5.59
C ILE A 88 15.36 0.53 -6.16
N GLY A 89 16.35 0.81 -5.32
CA GLY A 89 17.56 1.54 -5.68
C GLY A 89 17.39 3.06 -5.67
N GLU A 90 18.42 3.77 -6.15
CA GLU A 90 18.52 5.24 -6.03
C GLU A 90 18.05 6.01 -7.28
N ALA A 91 17.79 5.31 -8.39
CA ALA A 91 17.28 5.95 -9.59
C ALA A 91 15.88 6.52 -9.32
N PRO A 92 15.46 7.64 -9.96
CA PRO A 92 14.10 8.17 -9.80
C PRO A 92 13.06 7.06 -10.03
N TYR A 93 12.07 6.93 -9.17
CA TYR A 93 11.08 5.85 -9.27
C TYR A 93 9.65 6.32 -9.05
N TYR A 94 8.71 5.54 -9.57
CA TYR A 94 7.28 5.66 -9.32
C TYR A 94 6.80 4.43 -8.58
N LEU A 95 6.18 4.62 -7.42
CA LEU A 95 5.46 3.55 -6.74
C LEU A 95 4.04 3.48 -7.30
N CYS A 96 3.59 2.31 -7.70
CA CYS A 96 2.27 2.09 -8.24
C CYS A 96 1.67 0.85 -7.59
N ALA A 97 0.46 0.97 -7.07
CA ALA A 97 -0.30 -0.18 -6.61
C ALA A 97 -1.68 -0.15 -7.25
N TRP A 98 -2.43 -1.24 -7.11
CA TRP A 98 -3.80 -1.26 -7.62
C TRP A 98 -4.66 -0.23 -6.88
N GLY A 99 -4.69 -0.25 -5.54
CA GLY A 99 -5.54 0.62 -4.73
C GLY A 99 -4.80 1.76 -4.01
N MET A 100 -5.45 2.36 -3.01
CA MET A 100 -4.82 3.30 -2.05
C MET A 100 -4.48 2.63 -0.72
N ASP A 101 -5.00 1.43 -0.48
CA ASP A 101 -4.89 0.74 0.80
C ASP A 101 -3.42 0.39 1.09
N ASP A 102 -2.64 0.02 0.08
CA ASP A 102 -1.21 -0.29 0.22
C ASP A 102 -0.39 0.91 0.69
N LYS A 103 -0.62 2.09 0.10
CA LYS A 103 0.00 3.35 0.57
C LYS A 103 -0.34 3.61 2.02
N TYR A 104 -1.63 3.52 2.35
CA TYR A 104 -2.10 3.74 3.71
C TYR A 104 -1.40 2.80 4.69
N GLN A 105 -1.35 1.52 4.37
CA GLN A 105 -0.76 0.49 5.22
C GLN A 105 0.75 0.67 5.41
N PHE A 106 1.48 1.05 4.38
CA PHE A 106 2.89 1.42 4.53
C PHE A 106 3.07 2.63 5.43
N ILE A 107 2.28 3.69 5.26
CA ILE A 107 2.37 4.90 6.09
C ILE A 107 2.16 4.55 7.57
N GLN A 108 1.13 3.76 7.86
CA GLN A 108 0.81 3.39 9.23
C GLN A 108 1.90 2.51 9.87
N HIS A 109 2.47 1.55 9.14
CA HIS A 109 3.58 0.74 9.66
C HIS A 109 4.86 1.54 9.82
N CYS A 110 5.21 2.40 8.87
CA CYS A 110 6.39 3.26 8.99
C CYS A 110 6.27 4.13 10.24
N ARG A 111 5.11 4.72 10.53
CA ARG A 111 4.89 5.51 11.75
C ARG A 111 5.01 4.70 13.03
N TYR A 112 4.38 3.54 13.06
CA TYR A 112 4.47 2.64 14.21
C TYR A 112 5.92 2.25 14.52
N HIS A 113 6.73 2.05 13.47
CA HIS A 113 8.15 1.71 13.57
C HIS A 113 9.09 2.93 13.58
N GLN A 114 8.57 4.16 13.58
CA GLN A 114 9.34 5.41 13.53
C GLN A 114 10.31 5.51 12.34
N ILE A 115 9.89 4.99 11.18
CA ILE A 115 10.61 5.02 9.91
C ILE A 115 10.15 6.23 9.10
N SER A 116 11.09 6.94 8.45
CA SER A 116 10.76 8.06 7.56
C SER A 116 9.87 7.62 6.39
N LEU A 117 9.03 8.53 5.92
CA LEU A 117 8.18 8.35 4.73
C LEU A 117 8.83 8.86 3.43
N ASP A 118 10.05 9.40 3.50
CA ASP A 118 10.71 10.06 2.35
C ASP A 118 10.90 9.13 1.14
N TRP A 119 10.94 7.82 1.38
CA TRP A 119 11.05 6.78 0.36
C TRP A 119 9.72 6.49 -0.35
N LEU A 120 8.58 6.86 0.23
CA LEU A 120 7.27 6.56 -0.35
C LEU A 120 6.89 7.65 -1.37
N GLN A 121 7.68 7.68 -2.45
CA GLN A 121 7.64 8.70 -3.50
C GLN A 121 6.76 8.28 -4.67
N ASN A 122 6.17 9.30 -5.30
CA ASN A 122 5.48 9.24 -6.58
C ASN A 122 4.46 8.10 -6.63
N TYR A 123 3.64 8.00 -5.58
CA TYR A 123 2.60 6.98 -5.48
C TYR A 123 1.49 7.25 -6.49
N ASN A 124 1.10 6.24 -7.25
CA ASN A 124 0.03 6.30 -8.25
C ASN A 124 -0.99 5.17 -8.05
N ASP A 125 -2.26 5.56 -7.88
CA ASP A 125 -3.43 4.68 -7.78
C ASP A 125 -3.86 4.21 -9.19
N LEU A 126 -3.44 2.99 -9.56
CA LEU A 126 -3.72 2.45 -10.89
C LEU A 126 -5.18 2.08 -11.09
N GLN A 127 -5.90 1.73 -10.03
CA GLN A 127 -7.34 1.49 -10.09
C GLN A 127 -8.09 2.76 -10.48
N LEU A 128 -7.73 3.92 -9.93
CA LEU A 128 -8.33 5.20 -10.30
C LEU A 128 -8.04 5.54 -11.75
N ALA A 129 -6.77 5.40 -12.15
CA ALA A 129 -6.34 5.67 -13.51
C ALA A 129 -7.08 4.77 -14.52
N PHE A 130 -7.18 3.48 -14.22
CA PHE A 130 -7.91 2.51 -15.04
C PHE A 130 -9.41 2.81 -15.10
N THR A 131 -10.04 3.09 -13.94
CA THR A 131 -11.48 3.41 -13.86
C THR A 131 -11.80 4.65 -14.70
N ARG A 132 -10.93 5.66 -14.70
CA ARG A 132 -11.10 6.88 -15.52
C ARG A 132 -11.01 6.61 -17.03
N LEU A 133 -10.19 5.65 -17.44
CA LEU A 133 -10.02 5.31 -18.85
C LEU A 133 -11.16 4.44 -19.40
N TYR A 134 -11.72 3.54 -18.59
CA TYR A 134 -12.61 2.48 -19.07
C TYR A 134 -14.04 2.54 -18.52
N GLN A 135 -14.36 3.48 -17.62
CA GLN A 135 -15.73 3.69 -17.12
C GLN A 135 -16.14 5.15 -17.08
N SER A 136 -17.42 5.38 -17.41
CA SER A 136 -18.06 6.69 -17.35
C SER A 136 -18.42 7.12 -15.93
N ASP A 137 -18.73 6.16 -15.05
CA ASP A 137 -19.02 6.41 -13.63
C ASP A 137 -17.78 6.15 -12.78
N HIS A 138 -17.02 7.22 -12.52
CA HIS A 138 -15.77 7.15 -11.76
C HIS A 138 -15.96 6.88 -10.26
N ARG A 139 -17.20 6.76 -9.77
CA ARG A 139 -17.49 6.39 -8.38
C ARG A 139 -17.37 4.88 -8.15
N GLN A 140 -17.43 4.06 -9.20
CA GLN A 140 -17.30 2.61 -9.09
C GLN A 140 -15.87 2.18 -9.37
N ARG A 141 -15.09 2.02 -8.30
CA ARG A 141 -13.73 1.49 -8.38
C ARG A 141 -13.74 0.05 -8.93
N ILE A 142 -12.96 -0.20 -9.98
CA ILE A 142 -12.89 -1.51 -10.62
C ILE A 142 -11.91 -2.41 -9.85
N GLY A 143 -12.33 -3.62 -9.48
CA GLY A 143 -11.41 -4.61 -8.89
C GLY A 143 -10.41 -5.16 -9.91
N LEU A 144 -9.24 -5.60 -9.47
CA LEU A 144 -8.13 -6.06 -10.34
C LEU A 144 -8.58 -7.13 -11.34
N LYS A 145 -9.24 -8.18 -10.85
CA LYS A 145 -9.78 -9.26 -11.69
C LYS A 145 -10.73 -8.75 -12.78
N ARG A 146 -11.65 -7.84 -12.43
CA ARG A 146 -12.57 -7.24 -13.40
C ARG A 146 -11.83 -6.38 -14.43
N ALA A 147 -10.77 -5.68 -14.02
CA ALA A 147 -9.95 -4.90 -14.95
C ALA A 147 -9.23 -5.81 -15.95
N LEU A 148 -8.63 -6.92 -15.50
CA LEU A 148 -8.06 -7.95 -16.37
C LEU A 148 -9.08 -8.51 -17.35
N ASP A 149 -10.28 -8.84 -16.88
CA ASP A 149 -11.38 -9.35 -17.72
C ASP A 149 -11.75 -8.35 -18.82
N LEU A 150 -11.86 -7.05 -18.49
CA LEU A 150 -12.13 -5.97 -19.46
C LEU A 150 -11.01 -5.83 -20.50
N MET A 151 -9.76 -6.11 -20.10
CA MET A 151 -8.60 -6.11 -20.99
C MET A 151 -8.41 -7.44 -21.74
N GLN A 152 -9.25 -8.44 -21.49
CA GLN A 152 -9.10 -9.80 -22.02
C GLN A 152 -7.74 -10.41 -21.68
N LEU A 153 -7.19 -10.06 -20.51
CA LEU A 153 -5.95 -10.60 -19.99
C LEU A 153 -6.27 -11.71 -18.98
N PRO A 154 -5.68 -12.91 -19.08
CA PRO A 154 -5.89 -13.94 -18.07
C PRO A 154 -5.22 -13.52 -16.75
N PHE A 155 -5.83 -13.85 -15.62
CA PHE A 155 -5.12 -13.80 -14.34
C PHE A 155 -4.05 -14.89 -14.32
N ILE A 156 -2.82 -14.55 -13.93
CA ILE A 156 -1.70 -15.50 -13.82
C ILE A 156 -1.34 -15.65 -12.35
N GLY A 157 -1.19 -16.89 -11.87
CA GLY A 157 -0.89 -17.17 -10.47
C GLY A 157 -2.14 -17.35 -9.61
N GLU A 158 -1.99 -17.17 -8.31
CA GLU A 158 -3.04 -17.29 -7.30
C GLU A 158 -3.49 -15.90 -6.82
N PRO A 159 -4.81 -15.63 -6.75
CA PRO A 159 -5.30 -14.39 -6.14
C PRO A 159 -4.88 -14.28 -4.68
N HIS A 160 -4.66 -13.06 -4.20
CA HIS A 160 -4.25 -12.78 -2.81
C HIS A 160 -2.85 -13.31 -2.47
N ARG A 161 -2.00 -13.35 -3.50
CA ARG A 161 -0.55 -13.47 -3.38
C ARG A 161 0.04 -12.19 -3.91
N ALA A 162 0.75 -11.46 -3.06
CA ALA A 162 1.22 -10.11 -3.38
C ALA A 162 2.06 -10.08 -4.68
N THR A 163 2.88 -11.11 -4.94
CA THR A 163 3.69 -11.18 -6.17
C THR A 163 2.84 -11.36 -7.42
N ASP A 164 1.78 -12.16 -7.33
CA ASP A 164 0.93 -12.50 -8.47
C ASP A 164 -0.01 -11.33 -8.76
N ASP A 165 -0.56 -10.69 -7.73
CA ASP A 165 -1.36 -9.48 -7.87
C ASP A 165 -0.52 -8.29 -8.39
N ALA A 166 0.73 -8.13 -7.93
CA ALA A 166 1.67 -7.16 -8.51
C ALA A 166 1.99 -7.46 -9.99
N TYR A 167 2.19 -8.73 -10.36
CA TYR A 167 2.43 -9.14 -11.74
C TYR A 167 1.25 -8.86 -12.67
N ASN A 168 0.04 -9.19 -12.22
CA ASN A 168 -1.16 -8.92 -12.98
C ASN A 168 -1.44 -7.42 -13.09
N THR A 169 -1.18 -6.66 -12.03
CA THR A 169 -1.24 -5.20 -12.05
C THR A 169 -0.22 -4.62 -13.04
N ALA A 170 0.99 -5.18 -13.11
CA ALA A 170 2.04 -4.75 -14.05
C ALA A 170 1.64 -4.99 -15.52
N LYS A 171 0.90 -6.06 -15.82
CA LYS A 171 0.33 -6.29 -17.17
C LYS A 171 -0.70 -5.24 -17.55
N ILE A 172 -1.57 -4.86 -16.62
CA ILE A 172 -2.51 -3.76 -16.84
C ILE A 172 -1.73 -2.46 -17.05
N PHE A 173 -0.74 -2.20 -16.19
CA PHE A 173 0.10 -1.02 -16.26
C PHE A 173 0.74 -0.86 -17.63
N LEU A 174 1.39 -1.90 -18.18
CA LEU A 174 1.95 -1.90 -19.54
C LEU A 174 0.94 -1.43 -20.59
N SER A 175 -0.31 -1.86 -20.46
CA SER A 175 -1.35 -1.59 -21.45
C SER A 175 -1.96 -0.20 -21.34
N ILE A 176 -1.93 0.40 -20.14
CA ILE A 176 -2.47 1.75 -19.89
C ILE A 176 -1.39 2.82 -19.81
N PHE A 177 -0.12 2.46 -19.63
CA PHE A 177 1.01 3.38 -19.45
C PHE A 177 1.07 4.48 -20.52
N PRO A 178 0.87 4.20 -21.83
CA PRO A 178 0.87 5.25 -22.86
C PRO A 178 -0.34 6.20 -22.79
N LYS A 179 -1.37 5.87 -21.99
CA LYS A 179 -2.67 6.56 -21.92
C LYS A 179 -2.85 7.35 -20.62
N ILE A 180 -1.94 7.20 -19.66
CA ILE A 180 -2.02 7.84 -18.34
C ILE A 180 -0.85 8.78 -18.13
N GLN A 181 -1.06 9.80 -17.31
CA GLN A 181 0.01 10.63 -16.80
C GLN A 181 0.22 10.29 -15.33
N LEU A 182 1.43 9.87 -14.98
CA LEU A 182 1.80 9.63 -13.59
C LEU A 182 2.06 10.95 -12.89
N VAL A 183 1.67 11.00 -11.62
CA VAL A 183 1.89 12.14 -10.75
C VAL A 183 3.13 11.93 -9.89
N THR A 184 3.81 13.03 -9.58
CA THR A 184 4.89 13.06 -8.59
C THR A 184 4.36 13.56 -7.26
N ASN A 185 4.71 12.91 -6.16
CA ASN A 185 4.27 13.25 -4.81
C ASN A 185 5.20 12.61 -3.78
N ASN A 186 5.10 12.99 -2.51
CA ASN A 186 5.78 12.30 -1.42
C ASN A 186 4.81 12.12 -0.25
N ALA A 187 4.72 10.91 0.30
CA ALA A 187 3.85 10.65 1.43
C ALA A 187 4.26 11.40 2.71
N ALA A 188 5.53 11.81 2.85
CA ALA A 188 6.00 12.65 3.93
C ALA A 188 5.34 14.05 3.93
N GLU A 189 4.90 14.53 2.76
CA GLU A 189 4.30 15.85 2.56
C GLU A 189 2.76 15.81 2.60
N ASP A 190 2.17 14.62 2.70
CA ASP A 190 0.74 14.41 2.57
C ASP A 190 -0.01 14.78 3.86
N GLN A 191 -0.72 15.92 3.83
CA GLN A 191 -1.45 16.46 4.98
C GLN A 191 -2.54 15.53 5.51
N LEU A 192 -3.11 14.66 4.65
CA LEU A 192 -4.19 13.73 5.00
C LEU A 192 -3.81 12.75 6.11
N TYR A 193 -2.52 12.58 6.35
CA TYR A 193 -2.04 11.65 7.34
C TYR A 193 -1.45 12.35 8.56
N VAL A 194 -1.39 13.68 8.67
CA VAL A 194 -0.81 14.31 9.88
C VAL A 194 -1.64 13.91 11.10
N SER A 195 -1.04 13.19 12.04
CA SER A 195 -1.65 12.96 13.36
C SER A 195 -1.56 14.29 14.11
N GLU A 196 -2.60 15.11 14.06
CA GLU A 196 -2.69 16.22 15.00
C GLU A 196 -2.70 15.63 16.42
N MET A 197 -1.69 16.00 17.20
CA MET A 197 -1.63 15.64 18.62
C MET A 197 -2.67 16.50 19.35
N VAL A 198 -3.88 15.96 19.57
CA VAL A 198 -5.01 16.74 20.14
C VAL A 198 -4.90 16.96 21.67
N TYR A 199 -3.81 16.53 22.31
CA TYR A 199 -3.60 16.77 23.74
C TYR A 199 -2.19 17.29 24.03
N SER A 200 -2.06 18.61 24.08
CA SER A 200 -1.04 19.25 24.92
C SER A 200 -1.68 19.58 26.27
N THR A 201 -1.23 18.94 27.34
CA THR A 201 -1.48 19.41 28.70
C THR A 201 -0.69 20.71 28.89
N GLY A 202 -1.29 21.86 28.52
CA GLY A 202 -0.65 23.16 28.62
C GLY A 202 -1.63 24.29 28.35
N SER A 203 -2.03 24.96 29.42
CA SER A 203 -2.73 26.25 29.53
C SER A 203 -3.93 26.51 28.61
N GLU A 204 -5.09 26.58 29.26
CA GLU A 204 -6.38 27.07 28.80
C GLU A 204 -6.30 28.31 27.90
N GLU A 205 -7.04 28.29 26.78
CA GLU A 205 -8.05 29.32 26.49
C GLU A 205 -8.82 29.11 25.17
N ASN A 206 -8.48 28.14 24.31
CA ASN A 206 -9.31 27.87 23.12
C ASN A 206 -9.22 26.42 22.66
N HIS A 207 -9.99 25.53 23.30
CA HIS A 207 -10.21 24.18 22.79
C HIS A 207 -11.57 24.06 22.08
N PRO A 208 -11.64 23.45 20.88
CA PRO A 208 -12.88 23.27 20.12
C PRO A 208 -13.89 22.31 20.76
N PHE A 209 -13.50 21.65 21.87
CA PHE A 209 -14.33 20.70 22.61
C PHE A 209 -14.68 21.15 24.04
N SER A 210 -14.37 22.40 24.43
CA SER A 210 -14.75 22.94 25.75
C SER A 210 -16.25 22.77 26.02
N LYS A 211 -17.08 23.01 25.00
CA LYS A 211 -18.53 22.77 25.03
C LYS A 211 -18.92 21.31 25.28
N LEU A 212 -18.12 20.35 24.85
CA LEU A 212 -18.41 18.93 25.04
C LEU A 212 -18.09 18.48 26.47
N ALA A 213 -17.05 19.05 27.08
CA ALA A 213 -16.67 18.77 28.47
C ALA A 213 -17.70 19.31 29.47
N GLU A 214 -18.26 20.50 29.22
CA GLU A 214 -19.38 21.04 30.03
C GLU A 214 -20.63 20.16 29.94
N MET A 215 -20.96 19.65 28.75
CA MET A 215 -22.12 18.77 28.55
C MET A 215 -21.99 17.40 29.22
N LEU A 216 -20.76 16.92 29.46
CA LEU A 216 -20.48 15.63 30.11
C LEU A 216 -20.29 15.74 31.62
N GLY A 217 -20.42 16.95 32.20
CA GLY A 217 -20.30 17.18 33.64
C GLY A 217 -18.90 16.91 34.21
N MET A 218 -17.87 17.04 33.37
CA MET A 218 -16.48 16.71 33.73
C MET A 218 -15.61 17.95 34.01
N ALA A 219 -16.19 19.16 34.04
CA ALA A 219 -15.48 20.36 34.45
C ALA A 219 -15.56 20.51 35.98
N GLN A 220 -14.42 20.51 36.67
CA GLN A 220 -14.26 21.09 38.01
C GLN A 220 -13.65 22.47 37.87
#